data_AF-A0A3D8SYU2-F1
#
_entry.id   AF-A0A3D8SYU2-F1
#
_cell.length_a   1.000
_cell.length_b   1.000
_cell.length_c   1.000
_cell.angle_alpha   90.00
_cell.angle_beta   90.00
_cell.angle_gamma   90.00
#
_symmetry.space_group_name_H-M   'P 1'
#
loop_
_entity.id
_entity.type
_entity.pdbx_description
1 polymer ?
#
loop_
_entity_poly.entity_id
_entity_poly.type
_entity_poly.pdbx_seq_one_letter_code
_entity_poly.pdbx_strand_id
1 'polypeptide(L)'
;MAARQHLSIPPAIVPSILERAKQLFLSRHMFSSSSNLKFLAPFRPPTPCEPYLIFSAKAAMLACFFDEVKCQSVLQRARKSYSTALDLVNKALRLPEVVARNVTIATVLLLDLFEKFTGTEEYDKAPTTSHLQGALALFKLRNGDQFNDPNTMSMFRYLSLDVLINSLKHGTQIPGDFVYLRNQASYYIYANDYEWQIMDFSIRLVHLREALKEGSVSTSEASVAIKEMDDEYFRMVLNNPGALLHDIPDHGSSTPDARAAIASEHVAHVRLLLDELLQ
;
A
#
# COMPACT_ATOMS: atom_id res chain seq x y z
N MET A 1 -60.51 16.41 -18.28
CA MET A 1 -59.14 16.66 -18.79
C MET A 1 -58.21 16.83 -17.61
N ALA A 2 -57.49 15.77 -17.22
CA ALA A 2 -56.52 15.84 -16.12
C ALA A 2 -55.19 16.35 -16.66
N ALA A 3 -54.73 17.49 -16.14
CA ALA A 3 -53.44 18.07 -16.47
C ALA A 3 -52.31 17.16 -15.97
N ARG A 4 -51.45 16.70 -16.90
CA ARG A 4 -50.21 16.01 -16.55
C ARG A 4 -49.29 16.99 -15.82
N GLN A 5 -49.14 16.81 -14.51
CA GLN A 5 -48.08 17.46 -13.76
C GLN A 5 -46.74 16.93 -14.29
N HIS A 6 -45.92 17.84 -14.85
CA HIS A 6 -44.53 17.56 -15.14
C HIS A 6 -43.80 17.30 -13.82
N LEU A 7 -43.56 16.04 -13.49
CA LEU A 7 -42.58 15.65 -12.49
C LEU A 7 -41.20 16.07 -13.00
N SER A 8 -40.72 17.22 -12.56
CA SER A 8 -39.32 17.61 -12.71
C SER A 8 -38.48 16.67 -11.86
N ILE A 9 -37.65 15.87 -12.51
CA ILE A 9 -36.63 15.07 -11.85
C ILE A 9 -35.69 16.06 -11.12
N PRO A 10 -35.47 15.93 -9.80
CA PRO A 10 -34.52 16.78 -9.10
C PRO A 10 -33.15 16.68 -9.77
N PRO A 11 -32.38 17.77 -9.90
CA PRO A 11 -31.02 17.67 -10.42
C PRO A 11 -30.28 16.65 -9.57
N ALA A 12 -29.81 15.57 -10.21
CA ALA A 12 -28.99 14.57 -9.53
C ALA A 12 -27.86 15.31 -8.82
N ILE A 13 -27.78 15.18 -7.49
CA ILE A 13 -26.71 15.77 -6.70
C ILE A 13 -25.43 15.06 -7.15
N VAL A 14 -24.74 15.62 -8.13
CA VAL A 14 -23.46 15.09 -8.60
C VAL A 14 -22.50 15.18 -7.42
N PRO A 15 -21.98 14.05 -6.90
CA PRO A 15 -21.07 14.09 -5.77
C PRO A 15 -19.83 14.91 -6.12
N SER A 16 -19.31 15.66 -5.14
CA SER A 16 -18.10 16.47 -5.35
C SER A 16 -16.93 15.59 -5.80
N ILE A 17 -15.94 16.17 -6.50
CA ILE A 17 -14.72 15.45 -6.90
C ILE A 17 -14.06 14.76 -5.70
N LEU A 18 -14.07 15.41 -4.54
CA LEU A 18 -13.50 14.82 -3.33
C LEU A 18 -14.32 13.62 -2.83
N GLU A 19 -15.65 13.70 -2.88
CA GLU A 19 -16.49 12.55 -2.49
C GLU A 19 -16.33 11.38 -3.46
N ARG A 20 -16.26 11.64 -4.77
CA ARG A 20 -15.97 10.58 -5.76
C ARG A 20 -14.61 9.94 -5.52
N ALA A 21 -13.58 10.77 -5.29
CA ALA A 21 -12.23 10.31 -5.00
C ALA A 21 -12.17 9.47 -3.72
N LYS A 22 -12.85 9.92 -2.66
CA LYS A 22 -12.98 9.17 -1.41
C LYS A 22 -13.67 7.84 -1.63
N GLN A 23 -14.81 7.80 -2.31
CA GLN A 23 -15.54 6.55 -2.55
C GLN A 23 -14.70 5.55 -3.34
N LEU A 24 -14.02 5.99 -4.40
CA LEU A 24 -13.10 5.15 -5.16
C LEU A 24 -11.96 4.62 -4.29
N PHE A 25 -11.34 5.49 -3.49
CA PHE A 25 -10.24 5.11 -2.62
C PHE A 25 -10.67 4.06 -1.59
N LEU A 26 -11.85 4.26 -0.97
CA LEU A 26 -12.43 3.30 -0.03
C LEU A 26 -12.75 1.96 -0.71
N SER A 27 -13.34 1.97 -1.91
CA SER A 27 -13.71 0.75 -2.64
C SER A 27 -12.50 -0.11 -2.98
N ARG A 28 -11.37 0.51 -3.35
CA ARG A 28 -10.16 -0.22 -3.76
C ARG A 28 -9.24 -0.60 -2.62
N HIS A 29 -9.08 0.30 -1.66
CA HIS A 29 -8.03 0.19 -0.68
C HIS A 29 -8.55 0.09 0.76
N MET A 30 -9.85 -0.09 0.99
CA MET A 30 -10.34 -0.33 2.36
C MET A 30 -11.33 -1.48 2.46
N PHE A 31 -12.11 -1.73 1.41
CA PHE A 31 -13.07 -2.84 1.41
C PHE A 31 -12.53 -4.11 0.73
N SER A 32 -11.39 -4.04 0.06
CA SER A 32 -10.67 -5.25 -0.36
C SER A 32 -9.86 -5.80 0.81
N SER A 33 -9.91 -7.11 0.96
CA SER A 33 -9.39 -7.79 2.14
C SER A 33 -7.89 -8.08 2.04
N SER A 34 -7.36 -7.96 0.82
CA SER A 34 -5.95 -7.81 0.49
C SER A 34 -5.44 -6.37 0.61
N SER A 35 -6.27 -5.41 1.06
CA SER A 35 -5.80 -4.03 1.14
C SER A 35 -4.64 -3.86 2.12
N ASN A 36 -3.53 -3.39 1.56
CA ASN A 36 -2.34 -2.93 2.25
C ASN A 36 -2.55 -1.59 2.99
N LEU A 37 -3.70 -0.91 2.84
CA LEU A 37 -4.02 0.35 3.54
C LEU A 37 -4.90 0.17 4.79
N LYS A 38 -4.94 -1.03 5.39
CA LYS A 38 -5.67 -1.31 6.65
C LYS A 38 -5.35 -0.31 7.77
N PHE A 39 -4.14 0.26 7.77
CA PHE A 39 -3.70 1.25 8.75
C PHE A 39 -4.50 2.56 8.70
N LEU A 40 -5.31 2.80 7.66
CA LEU A 40 -6.16 3.97 7.54
C LEU A 40 -7.48 3.85 8.32
N ALA A 41 -7.87 2.65 8.75
CA ALA A 41 -9.12 2.42 9.48
C ALA A 41 -9.27 3.26 10.78
N PRO A 42 -8.24 3.43 11.63
CA PRO A 42 -8.31 4.25 12.84
C PRO A 42 -8.49 5.75 12.57
N PHE A 43 -8.17 6.20 11.36
CA PHE A 43 -8.24 7.60 10.96
C PHE A 43 -9.59 7.98 10.33
N ARG A 44 -10.59 7.07 10.40
CA ARG A 44 -11.95 7.32 9.93
C ARG A 44 -12.69 8.29 10.86
N PRO A 45 -13.28 9.39 10.35
CA PRO A 45 -14.12 10.25 11.17
C PRO A 45 -15.32 9.50 11.78
N PRO A 46 -15.80 9.86 13.00
CA PRO A 46 -15.42 11.03 13.77
C PRO A 46 -14.34 10.72 14.84
N THR A 47 -13.13 11.22 14.61
CA THR A 47 -12.02 11.24 15.58
C THR A 47 -11.38 12.63 15.46
N PRO A 48 -10.88 13.25 16.55
CA PRO A 48 -10.03 14.44 16.41
C PRO A 48 -8.88 14.09 15.47
N CYS A 49 -8.85 14.72 14.29
CA CYS A 49 -7.90 14.39 13.25
C CYS A 49 -6.98 15.57 13.04
N GLU A 50 -5.68 15.32 13.16
CA GLU A 50 -4.66 16.33 12.99
C GLU A 50 -4.74 16.93 11.58
N PRO A 51 -4.61 18.25 11.40
CA PRO A 51 -4.74 18.88 10.08
C PRO A 51 -3.82 18.26 9.02
N TYR A 52 -2.58 17.91 9.37
CA TYR A 52 -1.63 17.28 8.46
C TYR A 52 -2.12 15.93 7.93
N LEU A 53 -2.80 15.13 8.75
CA LEU A 53 -3.41 13.86 8.34
C LEU A 53 -4.61 14.07 7.41
N ILE A 54 -5.47 15.07 7.70
CA ILE A 54 -6.62 15.38 6.85
C ILE A 54 -6.15 15.77 5.43
N PHE A 55 -5.15 16.64 5.35
CA PHE A 55 -4.63 17.11 4.06
C PHE A 55 -3.87 16.02 3.31
N SER A 56 -3.10 15.15 3.99
CA SER A 56 -2.41 14.04 3.32
C SER A 56 -3.40 12.98 2.81
N ALA A 57 -4.42 12.63 3.59
CA ALA A 57 -5.46 11.70 3.16
C ALA A 57 -6.22 12.25 1.94
N LYS A 58 -6.58 13.55 1.96
CA LYS A 58 -7.19 14.22 0.82
C LYS A 58 -6.29 14.22 -0.41
N ALA A 59 -4.99 14.44 -0.24
CA ALA A 59 -4.02 14.38 -1.33
C ALA A 59 -3.98 12.99 -1.97
N ALA A 60 -3.82 11.94 -1.16
CA ALA A 60 -3.77 10.55 -1.62
C ALA A 60 -5.06 10.12 -2.33
N MET A 61 -6.24 10.44 -1.78
CA MET A 61 -7.53 10.13 -2.41
C MET A 61 -7.67 10.81 -3.78
N LEU A 62 -7.33 12.09 -3.87
CA LEU A 62 -7.41 12.83 -5.14
C LEU A 62 -6.36 12.36 -6.15
N ALA A 63 -5.17 11.94 -5.70
CA ALA A 63 -4.15 11.36 -6.54
C ALA A 63 -4.58 10.00 -7.12
N CYS A 64 -5.13 9.11 -6.28
CA CYS A 64 -5.75 7.86 -6.71
C CYS A 64 -6.85 8.11 -7.76
N PHE A 65 -7.70 9.11 -7.53
CA PHE A 65 -8.73 9.47 -8.50
C PHE A 65 -8.14 10.04 -9.80
N PHE A 66 -7.08 10.86 -9.71
CA PHE A 66 -6.36 11.33 -10.88
C PHE A 66 -5.76 10.18 -11.67
N ASP A 67 -5.21 9.17 -11.01
CA ASP A 67 -4.63 7.99 -11.67
C ASP A 67 -5.65 7.28 -12.57
N GLU A 68 -6.93 7.30 -12.18
CA GLU A 68 -8.02 6.77 -13.01
C GLU A 68 -8.46 7.69 -14.15
N VAL A 69 -8.76 8.95 -13.82
CA VAL A 69 -9.42 9.84 -14.78
C VAL A 69 -8.45 10.68 -15.62
N LYS A 70 -7.16 10.65 -15.27
CA LYS A 70 -6.06 11.43 -15.87
C LYS A 70 -6.36 12.92 -16.07
N CYS A 71 -7.18 13.50 -15.18
CA CYS A 71 -7.66 14.88 -15.28
C CYS A 71 -6.75 15.87 -14.53
N GLN A 72 -6.13 16.81 -15.25
CA GLN A 72 -5.19 17.78 -14.67
C GLN A 72 -5.79 18.67 -13.57
N SER A 73 -7.09 19.00 -13.65
CA SER A 73 -7.76 19.77 -12.59
C SER A 73 -7.85 19.01 -11.26
N VAL A 74 -7.95 17.68 -11.31
CA VAL A 74 -7.91 16.80 -10.13
C VAL A 74 -6.49 16.77 -9.56
N LEU A 75 -5.47 16.61 -10.41
CA LEU A 75 -4.08 16.63 -10.01
C LEU A 75 -3.68 17.94 -9.30
N GLN A 76 -4.13 19.09 -9.82
CA GLN A 76 -3.88 20.39 -9.17
C GLN A 76 -4.48 20.46 -7.75
N ARG A 77 -5.68 19.91 -7.54
CA ARG A 77 -6.31 19.84 -6.21
C ARG A 77 -5.57 18.88 -5.28
N ALA A 78 -5.08 17.77 -5.82
CA ALA A 78 -4.27 16.81 -5.09
C ALA A 78 -2.94 17.46 -4.63
N ARG A 79 -2.20 18.11 -5.54
CA ARG A 79 -0.96 18.86 -5.27
C ARG A 79 -1.14 19.97 -4.24
N LYS A 80 -2.24 20.72 -4.30
CA LYS A 80 -2.56 21.73 -3.28
C LYS A 80 -2.71 21.12 -1.89
N SER A 81 -3.40 19.98 -1.79
CA SER A 81 -3.58 19.29 -0.51
C SER A 81 -2.27 18.67 -0.02
N TYR A 82 -1.47 18.11 -0.92
CA TYR A 82 -0.14 17.57 -0.64
C TYR A 82 0.81 18.65 -0.10
N SER A 83 0.87 19.82 -0.75
CA SER A 83 1.73 20.94 -0.30
C SER A 83 1.34 21.43 1.09
N THR A 84 0.04 21.58 1.35
CA THR A 84 -0.44 21.94 2.70
C THR A 84 -0.09 20.87 3.74
N ALA A 85 -0.21 19.58 3.40
CA ALA A 85 0.14 18.49 4.29
C ALA A 85 1.64 18.49 4.62
N LEU A 86 2.50 18.70 3.62
CA LEU A 86 3.95 18.85 3.79
C LEU A 86 4.30 19.97 4.76
N ASP A 87 3.73 21.15 4.58
CA ASP A 87 3.99 22.30 5.45
C ASP A 87 3.61 22.02 6.91
N LEU A 88 2.50 21.32 7.13
CA LEU A 88 1.99 21.00 8.45
C LEU A 88 2.79 19.85 9.10
N VAL A 89 3.09 18.78 8.37
CA VAL A 89 3.87 17.65 8.91
C VAL A 89 5.30 18.07 9.21
N ASN A 90 5.92 18.92 8.40
CA ASN A 90 7.27 19.44 8.67
C ASN A 90 7.34 20.27 9.96
N LYS A 91 6.25 20.94 10.35
CA LYS A 91 6.15 21.60 11.67
C LYS A 91 6.00 20.58 12.79
N ALA A 92 5.17 19.56 12.58
CA ALA A 92 4.96 18.47 13.54
C ALA A 92 6.23 17.67 13.81
N LEU A 93 7.06 17.40 12.78
CA LEU A 93 8.32 16.67 12.90
C LEU A 93 9.37 17.36 13.78
N ARG A 94 9.23 18.67 14.04
CA ARG A 94 10.13 19.44 14.92
C ARG A 94 9.77 19.32 16.40
N LEU A 95 8.62 18.72 16.70
CA LEU A 95 8.09 18.57 18.05
C LEU A 95 8.37 17.14 18.55
N PRO A 96 9.23 16.94 19.56
CA PRO A 96 9.58 15.60 20.07
C PRO A 96 8.38 14.76 20.51
N GLU A 97 7.33 15.39 21.02
CA GLU A 97 6.10 14.75 21.45
C GLU A 97 5.18 14.33 20.29
N VAL A 98 5.41 14.88 19.09
CA VAL A 98 4.58 14.62 17.91
C VAL A 98 5.26 13.71 16.91
N VAL A 99 6.60 13.81 16.76
CA VAL A 99 7.38 13.08 15.76
C VAL A 99 7.18 11.56 15.85
N ALA A 100 7.09 11.01 17.06
CA ALA A 100 6.96 9.57 17.29
C ALA A 100 5.50 9.05 17.28
N ARG A 101 4.49 9.91 17.03
CA ARG A 101 3.08 9.49 17.04
C ARG A 101 2.71 8.73 15.76
N ASN A 102 1.83 7.74 15.89
CA ASN A 102 1.28 6.97 14.76
C ASN A 102 0.69 7.87 13.65
N VAL A 103 0.03 8.96 14.04
CA VAL A 103 -0.57 9.92 13.09
C VAL A 103 0.49 10.54 12.16
N THR A 104 1.70 10.78 12.67
CA THR A 104 2.81 11.36 11.90
C THR A 104 3.33 10.36 10.88
N ILE A 105 3.51 9.09 11.28
CA ILE A 105 3.90 7.99 10.38
C ILE A 105 2.84 7.81 9.29
N ALA A 106 1.55 7.72 9.66
CA ALA A 106 0.46 7.58 8.71
C ALA A 106 0.42 8.72 7.69
N THR A 107 0.70 9.96 8.13
CA THR A 107 0.80 11.10 7.22
C THR A 107 1.94 10.95 6.23
N VAL A 108 3.15 10.55 6.67
CA VAL A 108 4.28 10.32 5.76
C VAL A 108 3.96 9.21 4.74
N LEU A 109 3.36 8.11 5.17
CA LEU A 109 2.93 7.02 4.27
C LEU A 109 1.88 7.48 3.24
N LEU A 110 0.96 8.38 3.63
CA LEU A 110 -0.02 8.96 2.70
C LEU A 110 0.60 9.93 1.70
N LEU A 111 1.68 10.62 2.08
CA LEU A 111 2.44 11.48 1.17
C LEU A 111 3.22 10.65 0.15
N ASP A 112 3.83 9.55 0.58
CA ASP A 112 4.45 8.57 -0.32
C ASP A 112 3.43 8.00 -1.33
N LEU A 113 2.25 7.63 -0.85
CA LEU A 113 1.16 7.13 -1.70
C LEU A 113 0.68 8.17 -2.73
N PHE A 114 0.69 9.46 -2.38
CA PHE A 114 0.40 10.53 -3.34
C PHE A 114 1.44 10.56 -4.47
N GLU A 115 2.73 10.46 -4.15
CA GLU A 115 3.81 10.47 -5.15
C GLU A 115 3.69 9.26 -6.09
N LYS A 116 3.41 8.08 -5.51
CA LYS A 116 3.16 6.84 -6.24
C LYS A 116 2.05 6.98 -7.28
N PHE A 117 0.89 7.53 -6.90
CA PHE A 117 -0.23 7.70 -7.83
C PHE A 117 -0.04 8.83 -8.85
N THR A 118 0.82 9.81 -8.56
CA THR A 118 1.04 10.93 -9.48
C THR A 118 2.19 10.71 -10.45
N GLY A 119 2.98 9.65 -10.28
CA GLY A 119 4.01 9.24 -11.23
C GLY A 119 5.06 10.33 -11.45
N THR A 120 5.60 10.90 -10.37
CA THR A 120 6.70 11.86 -10.50
C THR A 120 7.94 11.14 -11.04
N GLU A 121 8.65 11.73 -12.01
CA GLU A 121 9.86 11.12 -12.59
C GLU A 121 10.91 10.73 -11.53
N GLU A 122 10.97 11.45 -10.40
CA GLU A 122 11.83 11.14 -9.27
C GLU A 122 11.43 9.84 -8.56
N TYR A 123 10.13 9.59 -8.39
CA TYR A 123 9.60 8.35 -7.80
C TYR A 123 9.95 7.12 -8.66
N ASP A 124 9.90 7.25 -9.98
CA ASP A 124 10.19 6.12 -10.89
C ASP A 124 11.68 5.84 -11.07
N LYS A 125 12.55 6.82 -10.80
CA LYS A 125 14.00 6.70 -10.98
C LYS A 125 14.73 6.38 -9.67
N ALA A 126 14.16 6.79 -8.52
CA ALA A 126 14.81 6.62 -7.23
C ALA A 126 14.49 5.24 -6.64
N PRO A 127 15.51 4.47 -6.20
CA PRO A 127 15.29 3.17 -5.56
C PRO A 127 14.59 3.27 -4.20
N THR A 128 14.52 4.46 -3.62
CA THR A 128 13.75 4.74 -2.40
C THR A 128 13.35 6.21 -2.39
N THR A 129 12.12 6.51 -1.99
CA THR A 129 11.63 7.88 -1.88
C THR A 129 12.10 8.52 -0.57
N SER A 130 12.11 9.85 -0.54
CA SER A 130 12.40 10.58 0.70
C SER A 130 11.38 10.29 1.81
N HIS A 131 10.09 10.04 1.46
CA HIS A 131 9.07 9.67 2.43
C HIS A 131 9.24 8.25 2.95
N LEU A 132 9.67 7.30 2.11
CA LEU A 132 9.96 5.94 2.54
C LEU A 132 11.12 5.89 3.54
N GLN A 133 12.19 6.62 3.23
CA GLN A 133 13.32 6.81 4.17
C GLN A 133 12.88 7.52 5.45
N GLY A 134 12.05 8.56 5.34
CA GLY A 134 11.47 9.28 6.47
C GLY A 134 10.64 8.36 7.36
N ALA A 135 9.79 7.50 6.77
CA ALA A 135 8.98 6.54 7.50
C ALA A 135 9.86 5.53 8.27
N LEU A 136 10.88 4.95 7.63
CA LEU A 136 11.84 4.06 8.30
C LEU A 136 12.54 4.76 9.49
N ALA A 137 12.94 6.02 9.31
CA ALA A 137 13.54 6.81 10.38
C ALA A 137 12.55 7.03 11.55
N LEU A 138 11.28 7.36 11.26
CA LEU A 138 10.24 7.53 12.28
C LEU A 138 9.96 6.24 13.06
N PHE A 139 9.94 5.08 12.39
CA PHE A 139 9.83 3.79 13.08
C PHE A 139 11.04 3.52 13.98
N LYS A 140 12.26 3.86 13.54
CA LYS A 140 13.49 3.69 14.33
C LYS A 140 13.60 4.61 15.54
N LEU A 141 12.96 5.79 15.50
CA LEU A 141 12.91 6.69 16.65
C LEU A 141 12.11 6.11 17.82
N ARG A 142 11.28 5.08 17.56
CA ARG A 142 10.45 4.40 18.55
C ARG A 142 11.16 3.15 19.07
N ASN A 143 10.75 2.72 20.26
CA ASN A 143 11.19 1.48 20.87
C ASN A 143 10.57 0.24 20.19
N GLY A 144 11.15 -0.94 20.42
CA GLY A 144 10.73 -2.19 19.78
C GLY A 144 9.35 -2.71 20.22
N ASP A 145 8.83 -2.27 21.35
CA ASP A 145 7.48 -2.66 21.82
C ASP A 145 6.33 -2.03 21.02
N GLN A 146 6.65 -1.07 20.13
CA GLN A 146 5.69 -0.40 19.26
C GLN A 146 4.89 -1.39 18.39
N PHE A 147 5.46 -2.55 18.08
CA PHE A 147 4.83 -3.57 17.23
C PHE A 147 3.73 -4.37 17.97
N ASN A 148 3.57 -4.18 19.28
CA ASN A 148 2.42 -4.68 20.02
C ASN A 148 1.12 -3.90 19.67
N ASP A 149 1.23 -2.67 19.15
CA ASP A 149 0.09 -1.90 18.67
C ASP A 149 -0.30 -2.36 17.25
N PRO A 150 -1.53 -2.89 17.05
CA PRO A 150 -1.99 -3.37 15.73
C PRO A 150 -1.93 -2.30 14.63
N ASN A 151 -2.09 -1.02 14.98
CA ASN A 151 -2.03 0.08 14.01
C ASN A 151 -0.60 0.31 13.53
N THR A 152 0.35 0.30 14.47
CA THR A 152 1.78 0.38 14.15
C THR A 152 2.22 -0.82 13.31
N MET A 153 1.79 -2.04 13.66
CA MET A 153 2.07 -3.22 12.84
C MET A 153 1.47 -3.10 11.43
N SER A 154 0.24 -2.62 11.30
CA SER A 154 -0.38 -2.45 9.97
C SER A 154 0.33 -1.39 9.13
N MET A 155 0.77 -0.27 9.72
CA MET A 155 1.61 0.71 9.01
C MET A 155 2.96 0.12 8.61
N PHE A 156 3.56 -0.71 9.48
CA PHE A 156 4.81 -1.37 9.18
C PHE A 156 4.67 -2.36 8.03
N ARG A 157 3.61 -3.18 7.99
CA ARG A 157 3.34 -4.09 6.86
C ARG A 157 3.19 -3.34 5.53
N TYR A 158 2.50 -2.21 5.53
CA TYR A 158 2.42 -1.34 4.35
C TYR A 158 3.80 -0.86 3.90
N LEU A 159 4.58 -0.32 4.85
CA LEU A 159 5.95 0.15 4.62
C LEU A 159 6.85 -0.97 4.08
N SER A 160 6.74 -2.18 4.64
CA SER A 160 7.49 -3.36 4.21
C SER A 160 7.22 -3.68 2.75
N LEU A 161 5.95 -3.69 2.35
CA LEU A 161 5.58 -4.00 0.98
C LEU A 161 6.16 -2.96 0.01
N ASP A 162 6.04 -1.67 0.32
CA ASP A 162 6.60 -0.61 -0.53
C ASP A 162 8.13 -0.66 -0.59
N VAL A 163 8.84 -0.95 0.51
CA VAL A 163 10.30 -1.16 0.51
C VAL A 163 10.67 -2.32 -0.40
N LEU A 164 10.02 -3.48 -0.25
CA LEU A 164 10.36 -4.68 -1.00
C LEU A 164 10.05 -4.53 -2.50
N ILE A 165 8.92 -3.93 -2.85
CA ILE A 165 8.58 -3.62 -4.26
C ILE A 165 9.63 -2.68 -4.85
N ASN A 166 10.03 -1.61 -4.16
CA ASN A 166 11.03 -0.68 -4.68
C ASN A 166 12.41 -1.32 -4.82
N SER A 167 12.86 -2.10 -3.83
CA SER A 167 14.11 -2.85 -3.92
C SER A 167 14.08 -3.83 -5.09
N LEU A 168 12.95 -4.52 -5.30
CA LEU A 168 12.77 -5.45 -6.40
C LEU A 168 12.73 -4.74 -7.75
N LYS A 169 11.95 -3.68 -7.92
CA LYS A 169 11.86 -2.91 -9.19
C LYS A 169 13.23 -2.40 -9.66
N HIS A 170 14.06 -1.93 -8.72
CA HIS A 170 15.35 -1.30 -9.05
C HIS A 170 16.55 -2.25 -8.96
N GLY A 171 16.35 -3.49 -8.48
CA GLY A 171 17.42 -4.45 -8.21
C GLY A 171 18.46 -3.86 -7.26
N THR A 172 18.00 -3.40 -6.10
CA THR A 172 18.83 -2.76 -5.06
C THR A 172 18.66 -3.46 -3.72
N GLN A 173 19.68 -3.31 -2.87
CA GLN A 173 19.69 -3.91 -1.54
C GLN A 173 18.51 -3.45 -0.71
N ILE A 174 17.98 -4.36 0.08
CA ILE A 174 16.99 -4.05 1.10
C ILE A 174 17.66 -3.13 2.14
N PRO A 175 17.07 -1.95 2.47
CA PRO A 175 17.65 -1.03 3.44
C PRO A 175 17.91 -1.70 4.80
N GLY A 176 19.11 -1.53 5.37
CA GLY A 176 19.46 -2.13 6.67
C GLY A 176 18.53 -1.70 7.82
N ASP A 177 18.02 -0.47 7.75
CA ASP A 177 17.03 0.06 8.70
C ASP A 177 15.72 -0.72 8.68
N PHE A 178 15.30 -1.16 7.48
CA PHE A 178 14.14 -2.04 7.34
C PHE A 178 14.43 -3.41 7.95
N VAL A 179 15.58 -4.02 7.67
CA VAL A 179 15.96 -5.34 8.23
C VAL A 179 15.98 -5.29 9.76
N TYR A 180 16.54 -4.24 10.33
CA TYR A 180 16.53 -4.01 11.78
C TYR A 180 15.11 -3.96 12.36
N LEU A 181 14.23 -3.13 11.78
CA LEU A 181 12.85 -3.00 12.23
C LEU A 181 12.06 -4.30 12.04
N ARG A 182 12.30 -5.02 10.94
CA ARG A 182 11.66 -6.30 10.66
C ARG A 182 12.03 -7.36 11.70
N ASN A 183 13.30 -7.40 12.11
CA ASN A 183 13.74 -8.30 13.18
C ASN A 183 13.03 -8.00 14.49
N GLN A 184 12.81 -6.73 14.83
CA GLN A 184 12.01 -6.36 16.00
C GLN A 184 10.53 -6.73 15.85
N ALA A 185 9.93 -6.48 14.69
CA ALA A 185 8.53 -6.82 14.43
C ALA A 185 8.28 -8.33 14.48
N SER A 186 9.27 -9.16 14.11
CA SER A 186 9.14 -10.62 14.06
C SER A 186 8.74 -11.26 15.40
N TYR A 187 9.09 -10.63 16.53
CA TYR A 187 8.69 -11.10 17.87
C TYR A 187 7.18 -11.03 18.13
N TYR A 188 6.45 -10.28 17.32
CA TYR A 188 5.00 -10.03 17.47
C TYR A 188 4.16 -10.76 16.42
N ILE A 189 4.77 -11.64 15.63
CA ILE A 189 4.14 -12.33 14.51
C ILE A 189 3.82 -13.78 14.89
N TYR A 190 2.61 -14.22 14.54
CA TYR A 190 2.21 -15.61 14.69
C TYR A 190 2.85 -16.51 13.63
N ALA A 191 3.14 -17.76 13.96
CA ALA A 191 3.83 -18.70 13.05
C ALA A 191 3.15 -18.88 11.68
N ASN A 192 1.82 -18.69 11.59
CA ASN A 192 1.04 -18.85 10.36
C ASN A 192 0.51 -17.52 9.81
N ASP A 193 1.18 -16.39 10.10
CA ASP A 193 0.80 -15.10 9.54
C ASP A 193 1.09 -15.06 8.03
N TYR A 194 0.02 -15.10 7.23
CA TYR A 194 0.10 -15.12 5.77
C TYR A 194 0.75 -13.85 5.19
N GLU A 195 0.42 -12.67 5.72
CA GLU A 195 1.01 -11.40 5.24
C GLU A 195 2.52 -11.39 5.50
N TRP A 196 2.97 -11.99 6.60
CA TRP A 196 4.38 -12.15 6.92
C TRP A 196 5.10 -13.15 6.01
N GLN A 197 4.47 -14.29 5.70
CA GLN A 197 5.03 -15.28 4.76
C GLN A 197 5.18 -14.69 3.34
N ILE A 198 4.23 -13.86 2.91
CA ILE A 198 4.32 -13.11 1.64
C ILE A 198 5.53 -12.16 1.66
N MET A 199 5.77 -11.46 2.77
CA MET A 199 6.95 -10.60 2.89
C MET A 199 8.26 -11.39 2.88
N ASP A 200 8.34 -12.56 3.53
CA ASP A 200 9.51 -13.44 3.47
C ASP A 200 9.76 -13.94 2.03
N PHE A 201 8.70 -14.29 1.31
CA PHE A 201 8.77 -14.62 -0.10
C PHE A 201 9.31 -13.46 -0.94
N SER A 202 8.81 -12.23 -0.75
CA SER A 202 9.28 -11.05 -1.46
C SER A 202 10.74 -10.72 -1.16
N ILE A 203 11.22 -10.92 0.08
CA ILE A 203 12.64 -10.76 0.42
C ILE A 203 13.52 -11.71 -0.38
N ARG A 204 13.10 -12.97 -0.53
CA ARG A 204 13.83 -13.95 -1.35
C ARG A 204 13.88 -13.55 -2.82
N LEU A 205 12.79 -12.98 -3.36
CA LEU A 205 12.78 -12.45 -4.73
C LEU A 205 13.77 -11.29 -4.91
N VAL A 206 13.83 -10.37 -3.95
CA VAL A 206 14.80 -9.26 -3.99
C VAL A 206 16.22 -9.81 -4.00
N HIS A 207 16.58 -10.70 -3.06
CA HIS A 207 17.92 -11.28 -3.02
C HIS A 207 18.27 -12.05 -4.31
N LEU A 208 17.31 -12.76 -4.91
CA LEU A 208 17.53 -13.44 -6.18
C LEU A 208 17.80 -12.45 -7.32
N ARG A 209 17.07 -11.32 -7.38
CA ARG A 209 17.33 -10.25 -8.36
C ARG A 209 18.74 -9.70 -8.21
N GLU A 210 19.14 -9.45 -6.98
CA GLU A 210 20.45 -8.89 -6.68
C GLU A 210 21.56 -9.86 -7.09
N ALA A 211 21.44 -11.14 -6.71
CA ALA A 211 22.39 -12.18 -7.10
C ALA A 211 22.49 -12.34 -8.62
N LEU A 212 21.37 -12.23 -9.34
CA LEU A 212 21.35 -12.24 -10.81
C LEU A 212 22.07 -11.01 -11.39
N LYS A 213 21.81 -9.82 -10.85
CA LYS A 213 22.41 -8.55 -11.29
C LYS A 213 23.93 -8.50 -11.02
N GLU A 214 24.38 -9.10 -9.92
CA GLU A 214 25.80 -9.23 -9.57
C GLU A 214 26.53 -10.32 -10.37
N GLY A 215 25.79 -11.17 -11.09
CA GLY A 215 26.34 -12.34 -11.79
C GLY A 215 26.72 -13.50 -10.86
N SER A 216 26.33 -13.43 -9.58
CA SER A 216 26.52 -14.49 -8.58
C SER A 216 25.64 -15.71 -8.86
N VAL A 217 24.54 -15.53 -9.60
CA VAL A 217 23.62 -16.59 -10.05
C VAL A 217 23.38 -16.42 -11.54
N SER A 218 23.44 -17.52 -12.30
CA SER A 218 23.15 -17.53 -13.73
C SER A 218 21.64 -17.40 -14.00
N THR A 219 21.26 -16.92 -15.20
CA THR A 219 19.86 -16.86 -15.61
C THR A 219 19.15 -18.22 -15.54
N SER A 220 19.87 -19.32 -15.82
CA SER A 220 19.31 -20.68 -15.71
C SER A 220 19.03 -21.07 -14.26
N GLU A 221 19.94 -20.76 -13.34
CA GLU A 221 19.75 -21.02 -11.91
C GLU A 221 18.62 -20.17 -11.34
N ALA A 222 18.57 -18.88 -11.71
CA ALA A 222 17.47 -17.99 -11.32
C ALA A 222 16.12 -18.48 -11.86
N SER A 223 16.08 -18.99 -13.09
CA SER A 223 14.84 -19.56 -13.67
C SER A 223 14.36 -20.80 -12.93
N VAL A 224 15.26 -21.63 -12.41
CA VAL A 224 14.91 -22.80 -11.58
C VAL A 224 14.36 -22.32 -10.23
N ALA A 225 15.08 -21.41 -9.56
CA ALA A 225 14.66 -20.86 -8.28
C ALA A 225 13.28 -20.18 -8.36
N ILE A 226 13.02 -19.40 -9.41
CA ILE A 226 11.72 -18.76 -9.65
C ILE A 226 10.59 -19.79 -9.76
N LYS A 227 10.80 -20.92 -10.45
CA LYS A 227 9.79 -21.98 -10.56
C LYS A 227 9.48 -22.63 -9.21
N GLU A 228 10.52 -22.93 -8.44
CA GLU A 228 10.34 -23.50 -7.09
C GLU A 228 9.61 -22.52 -6.16
N MET A 229 9.94 -21.24 -6.28
CA MET A 229 9.27 -20.15 -5.58
C MET A 229 7.80 -20.01 -6.00
N ASP A 230 7.47 -20.11 -7.29
CA ASP A 230 6.09 -20.08 -7.79
C ASP A 230 5.25 -21.23 -7.22
N ASP A 231 5.81 -22.45 -7.18
CA ASP A 231 5.16 -23.63 -6.57
C ASP A 231 4.95 -23.47 -5.05
N GLU A 232 5.90 -22.83 -4.36
CA GLU A 232 5.76 -22.48 -2.94
C GLU A 232 4.67 -21.42 -2.71
N TYR A 233 4.67 -20.37 -3.52
CA TYR A 233 3.66 -19.31 -3.46
C TYR A 233 2.26 -19.88 -3.68
N PHE A 234 2.10 -20.74 -4.69
CA PHE A 234 0.84 -21.41 -4.96
C PHE A 234 0.36 -22.23 -3.76
N ARG A 235 1.25 -23.01 -3.11
CA ARG A 235 0.92 -23.76 -1.89
C ARG A 235 0.54 -22.85 -0.72
N MET A 236 1.26 -21.74 -0.54
CA MET A 236 0.97 -20.76 0.51
C MET A 236 -0.43 -20.15 0.34
N VAL A 237 -0.81 -19.80 -0.90
CA VAL A 237 -2.15 -19.30 -1.24
C VAL A 237 -3.24 -20.34 -0.94
N LEU A 238 -3.02 -21.61 -1.35
CA LEU A 238 -3.97 -22.70 -1.10
C LEU A 238 -4.19 -22.99 0.39
N ASN A 239 -3.13 -22.91 1.19
CA ASN A 239 -3.19 -23.17 2.63
C ASN A 239 -3.83 -22.03 3.44
N ASN A 240 -4.06 -20.87 2.81
CA ASN A 240 -4.67 -19.70 3.43
C ASN A 240 -5.93 -19.26 2.65
N PRO A 241 -6.98 -20.10 2.60
CA PRO A 241 -8.18 -19.79 1.81
C PRO A 241 -8.90 -18.53 2.30
N GLY A 242 -8.72 -18.11 3.56
CA GLY A 242 -9.20 -16.83 4.07
C GLY A 242 -8.64 -15.62 3.31
N ALA A 243 -7.41 -15.70 2.79
CA ALA A 243 -6.81 -14.68 1.94
C ALA A 243 -7.46 -14.61 0.54
N LEU A 244 -8.14 -15.68 0.11
CA LEU A 244 -8.91 -15.76 -1.14
C LEU A 244 -10.42 -15.50 -0.93
N LEU A 245 -10.94 -15.67 0.30
CA LEU A 245 -12.37 -15.69 0.59
C LEU A 245 -12.97 -14.32 0.94
N HIS A 246 -12.15 -13.34 1.29
CA HIS A 246 -12.66 -12.04 1.73
C HIS A 246 -12.84 -11.02 0.59
N ASP A 247 -12.61 -11.39 -0.67
CA ASP A 247 -12.98 -10.60 -1.85
C ASP A 247 -14.39 -10.95 -2.38
N ILE A 248 -15.12 -11.81 -1.66
CA ILE A 248 -16.52 -12.15 -1.96
C ILE A 248 -17.43 -11.24 -1.10
N PRO A 249 -18.22 -10.33 -1.68
CA PRO A 249 -19.29 -9.68 -0.95
C PRO A 249 -20.22 -10.76 -0.37
N ASP A 250 -20.69 -10.57 0.86
CA ASP A 250 -21.43 -11.50 1.72
C ASP A 250 -22.82 -11.93 1.18
N HIS A 251 -22.89 -12.32 -0.08
CA HIS A 251 -24.08 -12.77 -0.79
C HIS A 251 -23.83 -14.13 -1.42
N GLY A 252 -23.95 -15.16 -0.56
CA GLY A 252 -24.13 -16.55 -0.98
C GLY A 252 -22.85 -17.25 -1.43
N SER A 253 -22.68 -18.48 -0.94
CA SER A 253 -21.63 -19.45 -1.27
C SER A 253 -20.93 -19.22 -2.63
N SER A 254 -19.70 -18.72 -2.60
CA SER A 254 -18.85 -18.60 -3.79
C SER A 254 -18.51 -19.97 -4.37
N THR A 255 -18.67 -20.14 -5.68
CA THR A 255 -18.28 -21.35 -6.41
C THR A 255 -16.75 -21.49 -6.50
N PRO A 256 -16.21 -22.71 -6.71
CA PRO A 256 -14.78 -22.97 -6.90
C PRO A 256 -14.11 -22.07 -7.97
N ASP A 257 -14.85 -21.65 -9.00
CA ASP A 257 -14.34 -20.83 -10.09
C ASP A 257 -14.00 -19.39 -9.69
N ALA A 258 -14.75 -18.81 -8.74
CA ALA A 258 -14.45 -17.47 -8.22
C ALA A 258 -13.16 -17.45 -7.38
N ARG A 259 -12.88 -18.55 -6.66
CA ARG A 259 -11.65 -18.72 -5.88
C ARG A 259 -10.42 -18.85 -6.78
N ALA A 260 -10.57 -19.48 -7.95
CA ALA A 260 -9.52 -19.58 -8.95
C ALA A 260 -9.21 -18.23 -9.64
N ALA A 261 -10.22 -17.37 -9.83
CA ALA A 261 -10.04 -16.05 -10.45
C ALA A 261 -9.26 -15.06 -9.57
N ILE A 262 -9.49 -15.05 -8.25
CA ILE A 262 -8.74 -14.18 -7.30
C ILE A 262 -7.32 -14.69 -7.10
N ALA A 263 -7.14 -16.01 -7.01
CA ALA A 263 -5.81 -16.61 -7.07
C ALA A 263 -5.08 -16.18 -8.36
N SER A 264 -5.79 -16.07 -9.49
CA SER A 264 -5.23 -15.57 -10.77
C SER A 264 -4.81 -14.10 -10.74
N GLU A 265 -5.45 -13.23 -9.95
CA GLU A 265 -5.11 -11.79 -9.86
C GLU A 265 -3.93 -11.52 -8.92
N HIS A 266 -3.86 -12.19 -7.77
CA HIS A 266 -2.68 -12.18 -6.90
C HIS A 266 -1.48 -12.87 -7.57
N VAL A 267 -1.71 -13.95 -8.32
CA VAL A 267 -0.69 -14.56 -9.20
C VAL A 267 -0.31 -13.61 -10.33
N ALA A 268 -1.19 -12.73 -10.82
CA ALA A 268 -0.84 -11.73 -11.84
C ALA A 268 0.10 -10.64 -11.30
N HIS A 269 -0.05 -10.19 -10.06
CA HIS A 269 0.87 -9.22 -9.46
C HIS A 269 2.26 -9.83 -9.18
N VAL A 270 2.31 -11.06 -8.67
CA VAL A 270 3.57 -11.80 -8.52
C VAL A 270 4.17 -12.15 -9.87
N ARG A 271 3.37 -12.51 -10.89
CA ARG A 271 3.85 -12.70 -12.26
C ARG A 271 4.40 -11.42 -12.87
N LEU A 272 3.79 -10.25 -12.65
CA LEU A 272 4.35 -8.96 -13.08
C LEU A 272 5.70 -8.69 -12.41
N LEU A 273 5.83 -9.00 -11.11
CA LEU A 273 7.10 -8.91 -10.38
C LEU A 273 8.16 -9.94 -10.86
N LEU A 274 7.72 -11.13 -11.30
CA LEU A 274 8.55 -12.17 -11.92
C LEU A 274 8.94 -11.84 -13.37
N ASP A 275 8.08 -11.16 -14.11
CA ASP A 275 8.34 -10.70 -15.48
C ASP A 275 9.32 -9.52 -15.48
N GLU A 276 9.25 -8.64 -14.46
CA GLU A 276 10.25 -7.58 -14.22
C GLU A 276 11.63 -8.13 -13.79
N LEU A 277 11.70 -9.35 -13.26
CA LEU A 277 12.95 -10.01 -12.84
C LEU A 277 13.78 -10.52 -14.04
N LEU A 278 13.16 -10.75 -15.19
CA LEU A 278 13.78 -11.34 -16.38
C LEU A 278 14.07 -10.33 -17.50
N GLN A 279 13.76 -9.04 -17.29
CA GLN A 279 14.12 -7.92 -18.16
C GLN A 279 15.37 -7.20 -17.63
#